data_AF-A0A099NUK0-F1
#
_entry.id   AF-A0A099NUK0-F1
#
_cell.length_a   1.000
_cell.length_b   1.000
_cell.length_c   1.000
_cell.angle_alpha   90.00
_cell.angle_beta   90.00
_cell.angle_gamma   90.00
#
_symmetry.space_group_name_H-M   'P 1'
#
loop_
_entity.id
_entity.type
_entity.pdbx_description
1 polymer ?
#
loop_
_entity_poly.entity_id
_entity_poly.type
_entity_poly.pdbx_seq_one_letter_code
_entity_poly.pdbx_strand_id
1 'polypeptide(L)'
;MSLSDKPSREETRLQEDKKRTKYWKKWGTYVAERTWGVPREDYTDEGDAWQFDFETAKSRVFRWNEQGLAGVCDTHQLFNTTMALWNENDDILKESLFGLPGGASSKSGNHGEDVKELYYYLDNTPTHSYAKFLYKYPIS
;
A
#
# COMPACT_ATOMS: atom_id res chain seq x y z
N MET A 1 -28.99 1.41 -26.85
CA MET A 1 -27.80 0.79 -27.46
C MET A 1 -27.79 -0.65 -26.98
N SER A 2 -27.98 -1.64 -27.87
CA SER A 2 -27.98 -3.05 -27.48
C SER A 2 -26.57 -3.41 -27.02
N LEU A 3 -26.41 -3.83 -25.76
CA LEU A 3 -25.14 -4.36 -25.27
C LEU A 3 -24.86 -5.67 -26.02
N SER A 4 -23.63 -5.85 -26.51
CA SER A 4 -23.21 -7.09 -27.17
C SER A 4 -23.44 -8.29 -26.24
N ASP A 5 -24.09 -9.35 -26.73
CA ASP A 5 -24.30 -10.61 -25.98
C ASP A 5 -22.99 -11.36 -25.65
N LYS A 6 -21.85 -10.92 -26.20
CA LYS A 6 -20.55 -11.52 -25.90
C LYS A 6 -19.97 -10.96 -24.59
N PRO A 7 -19.56 -11.82 -23.65
CA PRO A 7 -18.90 -11.37 -22.44
C PRO A 7 -17.60 -10.66 -22.77
N SER A 8 -17.34 -9.56 -22.08
CA SER A 8 -16.06 -8.87 -22.06
C SER A 8 -14.95 -9.79 -21.55
N ARG A 9 -13.69 -9.37 -21.77
CA ARG A 9 -12.53 -10.09 -21.22
C ARG A 9 -12.60 -10.19 -19.69
N GLU A 10 -13.06 -9.13 -19.03
CA GLU A 10 -13.16 -9.13 -17.57
C GLU A 10 -14.26 -10.05 -17.06
N GLU A 11 -15.42 -10.06 -17.70
CA GLU A 11 -16.49 -11.01 -17.36
C GLU A 11 -16.02 -12.45 -17.57
N THR A 12 -15.23 -12.71 -18.62
CA THR A 12 -14.63 -14.04 -18.85
C THR A 12 -13.71 -14.44 -17.70
N ARG A 13 -12.81 -13.55 -17.25
CA ARG A 13 -11.94 -13.83 -16.09
C ARG A 13 -12.74 -14.05 -14.82
N LEU A 14 -13.77 -13.26 -14.57
CA LEU A 14 -14.65 -13.43 -13.41
C LEU A 14 -15.40 -14.77 -13.43
N GLN A 15 -15.81 -15.25 -14.60
CA GLN A 15 -16.41 -16.58 -14.74
C GLN A 15 -15.39 -17.70 -14.51
N GLU A 16 -14.16 -17.56 -15.02
CA GLU A 16 -13.07 -18.50 -14.76
C GLU A 16 -12.71 -18.57 -13.26
N ASP A 17 -12.68 -17.42 -12.58
CA ASP A 17 -12.44 -17.29 -11.14
C ASP A 17 -13.56 -17.93 -10.31
N LYS A 18 -14.82 -17.62 -10.64
CA LYS A 18 -16.00 -18.22 -10.00
C LYS A 18 -16.06 -19.75 -10.17
N LYS A 19 -15.66 -20.25 -11.34
CA LYS A 19 -15.57 -21.70 -11.63
C LYS A 19 -14.28 -22.33 -11.10
N ARG A 20 -13.36 -21.55 -10.52
CA ARG A 20 -12.04 -21.98 -10.02
C ARG A 20 -11.19 -22.69 -11.07
N THR A 21 -11.34 -22.33 -12.35
CA THR A 21 -10.48 -22.83 -13.43
C THR A 21 -9.18 -22.02 -13.51
N LYS A 22 -9.23 -20.74 -13.14
CA LYS A 22 -8.08 -19.85 -12.94
C LYS A 22 -8.37 -18.93 -11.76
N TYR A 23 -7.38 -18.69 -10.91
CA TYR A 23 -7.53 -17.86 -9.71
C TYR A 23 -7.08 -16.44 -9.98
N TRP A 24 -7.89 -15.68 -10.70
CA TRP A 24 -7.53 -14.34 -11.15
C TRP A 24 -7.40 -13.35 -10.00
N LYS A 25 -8.17 -13.53 -8.93
CA LYS A 25 -8.08 -12.69 -7.72
C LYS A 25 -6.98 -13.12 -6.75
N LYS A 26 -6.15 -14.12 -7.11
CA LYS A 26 -5.08 -14.59 -6.22
C LYS A 26 -4.05 -13.50 -5.95
N TRP A 27 -3.83 -12.59 -6.90
CA TRP A 27 -2.91 -11.47 -6.79
C TRP A 27 -3.66 -10.18 -7.02
N GLY A 28 -3.37 -9.15 -6.23
CA GLY A 28 -4.08 -7.88 -6.34
C GLY A 28 -3.49 -6.78 -5.50
N THR A 29 -4.10 -5.61 -5.59
CA THR A 29 -3.73 -4.41 -4.83
C THR A 29 -4.29 -4.50 -3.40
N TYR A 30 -3.85 -5.51 -2.63
CA TYR A 30 -4.30 -5.74 -1.25
C TYR A 30 -3.30 -5.26 -0.19
N VAL A 31 -2.16 -4.70 -0.61
CA VAL A 31 -1.17 -4.11 0.29
C VAL A 31 -1.71 -2.77 0.81
N ALA A 32 -1.60 -2.55 2.12
CA ALA A 32 -1.90 -1.25 2.68
C ALA A 32 -0.86 -0.20 2.24
N GLU A 33 -1.30 0.98 1.82
CA GLU A 33 -0.39 2.08 1.51
C GLU A 33 0.26 2.68 2.78
N ARG A 34 -0.41 2.48 3.93
CA ARG A 34 0.02 2.93 5.24
C ARG A 34 -0.58 2.09 6.36
N THR A 35 0.22 1.78 7.37
CA THR A 35 -0.22 1.09 8.60
C THR A 35 -0.47 2.09 9.73
N TRP A 36 -1.43 1.77 10.60
CA TRP A 36 -1.69 2.53 11.81
C TRP A 36 -0.55 2.34 12.80
N GLY A 37 0.14 3.43 13.11
CA GLY A 37 1.38 3.36 13.84
C GLY A 37 2.46 2.62 13.08
N VAL A 38 3.69 2.80 13.53
CA VAL A 38 4.82 2.06 13.00
C VAL A 38 5.26 1.05 14.06
N PRO A 39 4.38 0.15 14.57
CA PRO A 39 4.83 -0.95 15.40
C PRO A 39 5.54 -1.96 14.48
N ARG A 40 6.64 -1.56 13.86
CA ARG A 40 7.60 -2.44 13.19
C ARG A 40 8.45 -3.15 14.26
N GLU A 41 7.75 -3.74 15.22
CA GLU A 41 8.26 -4.31 16.45
C GLU A 41 8.77 -3.27 17.45
N ASP A 42 7.90 -2.93 18.38
CA ASP A 42 8.31 -2.37 19.64
C ASP A 42 9.05 -3.43 20.46
N TYR A 43 10.36 -3.26 20.56
CA TYR A 43 11.25 -4.03 21.42
C TYR A 43 11.82 -3.17 22.55
N THR A 44 11.26 -1.98 22.77
CA THR A 44 11.68 -1.15 23.89
C THR A 44 11.18 -1.79 25.17
N ASP A 45 11.99 -1.75 26.22
CA ASP A 45 11.62 -2.28 27.53
C ASP A 45 10.37 -1.55 28.09
N GLU A 46 10.08 -0.36 27.58
CA GLU A 46 8.96 0.50 27.97
C GLU A 46 7.67 0.29 27.15
N GLY A 47 7.72 -0.43 26.04
CA GLY A 47 6.55 -0.63 25.19
C GLY A 47 6.13 0.65 24.43
N ASP A 48 7.09 1.49 24.02
CA ASP A 48 6.83 2.67 23.17
C ASP A 48 7.14 2.44 21.68
N ALA A 49 6.18 1.84 20.98
CA ALA A 49 6.17 1.62 19.54
C ALA A 49 6.21 2.91 18.68
N TRP A 50 6.17 4.09 19.28
CA TRP A 50 5.95 5.36 18.59
C TRP A 50 7.20 6.24 18.46
N GLN A 51 8.34 5.80 19.01
CA GLN A 51 9.61 6.55 18.96
C GLN A 51 10.44 6.30 17.70
N PHE A 52 9.94 5.56 16.71
CA PHE A 52 10.71 5.25 15.50
C PHE A 52 10.73 6.42 14.52
N ASP A 53 11.94 6.84 14.13
CA ASP A 53 12.13 7.77 13.03
C ASP A 53 12.07 7.06 11.67
N PHE A 54 11.97 7.85 10.59
CA PHE A 54 11.91 7.34 9.23
C PHE A 54 13.15 6.52 8.86
N GLU A 55 14.34 6.97 9.29
CA GLU A 55 15.63 6.36 8.96
C GLU A 55 15.77 4.95 9.50
N THR A 56 15.27 4.70 10.71
CA THR A 56 15.26 3.37 11.31
C THR A 56 14.08 2.53 10.81
N ALA A 57 12.95 3.14 10.45
CA ALA A 57 11.77 2.44 9.97
C ALA A 57 11.99 1.74 8.63
N LYS A 58 12.68 2.39 7.67
CA LYS A 58 12.98 1.80 6.34
C LYS A 58 13.85 0.54 6.41
N SER A 59 14.71 0.46 7.42
CA SER A 59 15.66 -0.66 7.59
C SER A 59 15.12 -1.80 8.45
N ARG A 60 13.87 -1.72 8.93
CA ARG A 60 13.25 -2.76 9.75
C ARG A 60 12.32 -3.64 8.94
N VAL A 61 12.43 -4.94 9.21
CA VAL A 61 11.59 -5.98 8.62
C VAL A 61 10.16 -5.84 9.11
N PHE A 62 9.22 -6.15 8.23
CA PHE A 62 7.81 -6.30 8.56
C PHE A 62 7.54 -7.71 9.11
N ARG A 63 7.05 -7.85 10.35
CA ARG A 63 6.62 -9.15 10.91
C ARG A 63 5.12 -9.36 10.97
N TRP A 64 4.35 -8.32 11.27
CA TRP A 64 2.91 -8.45 11.54
C TRP A 64 2.02 -7.57 10.68
N ASN A 65 2.62 -6.71 9.86
CA ASN A 65 1.94 -5.76 9.01
C ASN A 65 2.70 -5.62 7.69
N GLU A 66 2.11 -4.92 6.74
CA GLU A 66 2.65 -4.61 5.43
C GLU A 66 2.39 -3.15 5.12
N GLN A 67 3.34 -2.48 4.48
CA GLN A 67 3.13 -1.14 3.96
C GLN A 67 3.97 -0.94 2.70
N GLY A 68 3.40 -0.27 1.71
CA GLY A 68 4.17 0.17 0.55
C GLY A 68 3.34 0.98 -0.44
N LEU A 69 4.03 1.83 -1.22
CA LEU A 69 3.43 2.60 -2.29
C LEU A 69 2.97 1.71 -3.45
N ALA A 70 1.69 1.82 -3.84
CA ALA A 70 1.09 1.10 -4.96
C ALA A 70 1.36 -0.41 -4.93
N GLY A 71 1.24 -1.02 -3.75
CA GLY A 71 1.65 -2.40 -3.52
C GLY A 71 0.73 -3.45 -4.12
N VAL A 72 1.31 -4.59 -4.50
CA VAL A 72 0.62 -5.79 -4.98
C VAL A 72 1.07 -6.98 -4.15
N CYS A 73 0.12 -7.82 -3.75
CA CYS A 73 0.39 -9.04 -3.01
C CYS A 73 -0.58 -10.16 -3.37
N ASP A 74 -0.27 -11.36 -2.88
CA ASP A 74 -1.22 -12.45 -2.95
C ASP A 74 -2.33 -12.30 -1.90
N THR A 75 -3.45 -13.01 -2.03
CA THR A 75 -4.60 -12.91 -1.13
C THR A 75 -4.30 -13.22 0.34
N HIS A 76 -3.17 -13.86 0.64
CA HIS A 76 -2.74 -14.17 2.00
C HIS A 76 -1.59 -13.28 2.47
N GLN A 77 -1.18 -12.29 1.65
CA GLN A 77 -0.09 -11.35 1.92
C GLN A 77 1.24 -12.05 2.30
N LEU A 78 1.45 -13.27 1.83
CA LEU A 78 2.69 -14.01 2.04
C LEU A 78 3.84 -13.40 1.23
N PHE A 79 3.51 -12.79 0.09
CA PHE A 79 4.45 -12.05 -0.73
C PHE A 79 3.90 -10.67 -1.05
N ASN A 80 4.58 -9.63 -0.56
CA ASN A 80 4.24 -8.24 -0.80
C ASN A 80 5.32 -7.60 -1.67
N THR A 81 4.90 -6.92 -2.74
CA THR A 81 5.78 -6.12 -3.59
C THR A 81 5.25 -4.70 -3.65
N THR A 82 6.14 -3.72 -3.67
CA THR A 82 5.81 -2.29 -3.69
C THR A 82 6.71 -1.53 -4.64
N MET A 83 6.34 -0.30 -4.97
CA MET A 83 7.15 0.60 -5.78
C MET A 83 8.04 1.46 -4.89
N ALA A 84 9.34 1.45 -5.17
CA ALA A 84 10.29 2.43 -4.68
C ALA A 84 10.70 3.35 -5.84
N LEU A 85 10.66 4.65 -5.61
CA LEU A 85 11.07 5.70 -6.52
C LEU A 85 12.47 6.18 -6.15
N TRP A 86 13.25 6.52 -7.18
CA TRP A 86 14.62 6.98 -7.05
C TRP A 86 14.89 8.04 -8.12
N ASN A 87 15.65 9.07 -7.76
CA ASN A 87 16.02 10.18 -8.65
C ASN A 87 17.54 10.31 -8.87
N GLU A 88 18.32 9.30 -8.48
CA GLU A 88 19.79 9.26 -8.58
C GLU A 88 20.56 10.24 -7.69
N ASN A 89 19.87 11.16 -7.02
CA ASN A 89 20.47 12.15 -6.13
C ASN A 89 20.28 11.79 -4.65
N ASP A 90 19.06 11.37 -4.29
CA ASP A 90 18.71 10.98 -2.92
C ASP A 90 18.81 9.46 -2.78
N ASP A 91 19.22 8.98 -1.60
CA ASP A 91 19.33 7.54 -1.32
C ASP A 91 18.01 6.81 -1.58
N ILE A 92 16.89 7.43 -1.19
CA ILE A 92 15.52 6.97 -1.45
C ILE A 92 14.66 8.20 -1.69
N LEU A 93 13.96 8.25 -2.83
CA LEU A 93 13.00 9.34 -3.10
C LEU A 93 11.67 9.04 -2.40
N LYS A 94 11.14 7.83 -2.58
CA LYS A 94 9.82 7.46 -2.06
C LYS A 94 9.57 5.96 -2.09
N GLU A 95 9.00 5.40 -1.02
CA GLU A 95 8.58 3.97 -1.00
C GLU A 95 7.25 3.73 -0.29
N SER A 96 6.74 4.72 0.45
CA SER A 96 5.49 4.61 1.22
C SER A 96 4.88 5.99 1.47
N LEU A 97 3.56 6.04 1.71
CA LEU A 97 2.88 7.32 1.97
C LEU A 97 3.23 7.87 3.36
N PHE A 98 3.66 9.13 3.39
CA PHE A 98 3.95 9.88 4.60
C PHE A 98 2.65 10.33 5.27
N GLY A 99 2.68 10.27 6.58
CA GLY A 99 1.63 10.75 7.45
C GLY A 99 2.23 11.05 8.81
N LEU A 100 1.46 11.74 9.64
CA LEU A 100 1.94 12.17 10.94
C LEU A 100 2.20 10.96 11.86
N PRO A 101 3.32 10.91 12.59
CA PRO A 101 3.50 9.91 13.63
C PRO A 101 2.40 10.10 14.69
N GLY A 102 1.60 9.07 14.94
CA GLY A 102 0.79 8.99 16.16
C GLY A 102 1.70 8.69 17.34
N GLY A 103 1.37 9.13 18.56
CA GLY A 103 2.02 8.66 19.80
C GLY A 103 2.84 9.68 20.62
N ALA A 104 2.34 9.94 21.84
CA ALA A 104 2.97 10.35 23.11
C ALA A 104 4.09 11.42 23.22
N SER A 105 4.51 12.12 22.18
CA SER A 105 5.26 13.38 22.34
C SER A 105 4.32 14.57 22.17
N SER A 106 4.38 15.54 23.08
CA SER A 106 3.51 16.74 23.18
C SER A 106 3.56 17.72 21.98
N LYS A 107 4.13 17.30 20.83
CA LYS A 107 4.12 18.00 19.53
C LYS A 107 3.01 17.52 18.57
N SER A 108 2.18 16.55 18.95
CA SER A 108 1.00 16.17 18.16
C SER A 108 -0.05 17.30 18.21
N GLY A 109 -0.02 18.17 17.20
CA GLY A 109 -1.11 19.10 16.89
C GLY A 109 -2.38 18.38 16.40
N ASN A 110 -3.38 19.15 15.99
CA ASN A 110 -4.73 18.65 15.72
C ASN A 110 -4.79 17.59 14.59
N HIS A 111 -4.88 16.31 14.98
CA HIS A 111 -5.28 15.10 14.22
C HIS A 111 -4.21 14.45 13.33
N GLY A 112 -3.41 13.58 13.97
CA GLY A 112 -2.38 12.71 13.38
C GLY A 112 -2.93 11.49 12.61
N GLU A 113 -2.02 10.59 12.23
CA GLU A 113 -2.21 9.36 11.42
C GLU A 113 -2.51 9.54 9.92
N ASP A 114 -3.22 10.60 9.53
CA ASP A 114 -3.59 10.79 8.12
C ASP A 114 -2.38 10.87 7.17
N VAL A 115 -2.54 10.27 5.99
CA VAL A 115 -1.69 10.57 4.84
C VAL A 115 -1.87 12.03 4.46
N LYS A 116 -0.77 12.79 4.41
CA LYS A 116 -0.80 14.22 4.05
C LYS A 116 -0.45 14.48 2.59
N GLU A 117 -0.34 13.41 1.81
CA GLU A 117 0.05 13.45 0.41
C GLU A 117 -1.14 13.30 -0.53
N LEU A 118 -0.97 13.79 -1.76
CA LEU A 118 -2.00 13.74 -2.79
C LEU A 118 -1.84 12.50 -3.66
N TYR A 119 -2.76 11.56 -3.51
CA TYR A 119 -2.81 10.34 -4.32
C TYR A 119 -4.24 9.95 -4.66
N TYR A 120 -4.40 9.17 -5.74
CA TYR A 120 -5.70 8.76 -6.27
C TYR A 120 -5.65 7.35 -6.85
N TYR A 121 -6.68 6.56 -6.53
CA TYR A 121 -7.00 5.34 -7.27
C TYR A 121 -7.82 5.73 -8.49
N LEU A 122 -7.23 5.59 -9.68
CA LEU A 122 -7.86 6.03 -10.92
C LEU A 122 -8.71 4.94 -11.56
N ASP A 123 -8.24 3.70 -11.52
CA ASP A 123 -8.94 2.55 -12.11
C ASP A 123 -8.42 1.23 -11.51
N ASN A 124 -9.26 0.20 -11.46
CA ASN A 124 -8.87 -1.15 -11.06
C ASN A 124 -9.94 -2.14 -11.54
N THR A 125 -9.54 -3.15 -12.31
CA THR A 125 -10.49 -4.20 -12.70
C THR A 125 -10.76 -5.13 -11.51
N PRO A 126 -11.96 -5.73 -11.38
CA PRO A 126 -12.28 -6.67 -10.29
C PRO A 126 -11.31 -7.85 -10.11
N THR A 127 -10.59 -8.21 -11.17
CA THR A 127 -9.54 -9.25 -11.17
C THR A 127 -8.12 -8.71 -11.03
N HIS A 128 -7.95 -7.40 -10.80
CA HIS A 128 -6.65 -6.72 -10.71
C HIS A 128 -5.74 -6.90 -11.93
N SER A 129 -6.31 -7.30 -13.07
CA SER A 129 -5.58 -7.46 -14.34
C SER A 129 -5.05 -6.13 -14.89
N TYR A 130 -5.65 -5.03 -14.44
CA TYR A 130 -5.19 -3.67 -14.66
C TYR A 130 -5.55 -2.83 -13.44
N ALA A 131 -4.58 -2.07 -12.95
CA ALA A 131 -4.74 -1.10 -11.88
C ALA A 131 -3.98 0.18 -12.26
N LYS A 132 -4.56 1.33 -11.91
CA LYS A 132 -3.97 2.64 -12.18
C LYS A 132 -3.98 3.48 -10.91
N PHE A 133 -2.79 3.82 -10.47
CA PHE A 133 -2.54 4.66 -9.31
C PHE A 133 -1.87 5.95 -9.74
N LEU A 134 -2.28 7.08 -9.17
CA LEU A 134 -1.65 8.38 -9.36
C LEU A 134 -1.15 8.89 -8.02
N TYR A 135 0.16 9.05 -7.90
CA TYR A 135 0.78 9.74 -6.79
C TYR A 135 1.36 11.07 -7.30
N LYS A 136 1.04 12.17 -6.62
CA LYS A 136 1.58 13.50 -6.93
C LYS A 136 2.70 13.80 -5.96
N TYR A 137 3.94 13.76 -6.46
CA TYR A 137 5.10 14.15 -5.68
C TYR A 137 5.08 15.67 -5.45
N PRO A 138 5.04 16.14 -4.19
CA PRO A 138 5.08 17.56 -3.88
C PRO A 138 6.50 18.07 -4.15
N ILE A 139 6.70 18.69 -5.30
CA ILE A 139 7.89 19.51 -5.54
C ILE A 139 7.58 20.88 -4.93
N SER A 140 8.22 21.20 -3.82
CA SER A 140 8.31 22.57 -3.29
C SER A 140 9.65 23.17 -3.63
#